data_AF-A0A7L7KXL0-F1
#
_entry.id   AF-A0A7L7KXL0-F1
#
_cell.length_a   1.000
_cell.length_b   1.000
_cell.length_c   1.000
_cell.angle_alpha   90.00
_cell.angle_beta   90.00
_cell.angle_gamma   90.00
#
_symmetry.space_group_name_H-M   'P 1'
#
loop_
_entity.id
_entity.type
_entity.pdbx_description
1 polymer ?
#
loop_
_entity_poly.entity_id
_entity_poly.type
_entity_poly.pdbx_seq_one_letter_code
_entity_poly.pdbx_strand_id
1 'polypeptide(L)' 'MAKEDEVTIQVEIDKKLQKNTEKILKNLGITTTDAITLLYEQITKTNSYPVDSTLTEREIANIIEKRNKK' A
#
# COMPACT_ATOMS: atom_id res chain seq x y z
N MET A 1 18.35 -4.48 21.69
CA MET A 1 18.32 -5.66 20.81
C MET A 1 18.29 -5.15 19.39
N ALA A 2 19.31 -5.49 18.59
CA ALA A 2 19.38 -5.05 17.20
C ALA A 2 18.33 -5.81 16.38
N LYS A 3 17.52 -5.05 15.65
CA LYS A 3 16.53 -5.53 14.66
C LYS A 3 17.27 -5.87 13.36
N GLU A 4 18.08 -6.93 13.36
CA GLU A 4 19.02 -7.18 12.25
C GLU A 4 18.34 -7.55 10.92
N ASP A 5 17.04 -7.89 10.94
CA ASP A 5 16.25 -8.24 9.74
C ASP A 5 15.05 -7.29 9.45
N GLU A 6 14.91 -6.17 10.16
CA GLU A 6 13.78 -5.26 9.95
C GLU A 6 14.06 -4.23 8.85
N VAL A 7 13.27 -4.27 7.78
CA VAL A 7 13.32 -3.28 6.69
C VAL A 7 12.24 -2.23 6.89
N THR A 8 12.60 -0.94 6.77
CA THR A 8 11.65 0.17 6.75
C THR A 8 11.26 0.51 5.32
N ILE A 9 9.96 0.59 5.05
CA ILE A 9 9.42 1.05 3.77
C ILE A 9 9.01 2.53 3.90
N GLN A 10 9.60 3.40 3.09
CA GLN A 10 9.21 4.81 2.99
C GLN A 10 8.51 5.06 1.64
N VAL A 11 7.28 5.59 1.68
CA VAL A 11 6.47 5.85 0.48
C VAL A 11 5.92 7.26 0.52
N GLU A 12 6.05 8.00 -0.59
CA GLU A 12 5.35 9.27 -0.77
C GLU A 12 3.96 9.02 -1.39
N ILE A 13 2.93 9.46 -0.68
CA ILE A 13 1.53 9.40 -1.13
C ILE A 13 0.82 10.72 -0.84
N ASP A 14 -0.32 10.94 -1.50
CA ASP A 14 -1.16 12.09 -1.22
C ASP A 14 -1.65 12.10 0.25
N LYS A 15 -1.55 13.26 0.91
CA LYS A 15 -1.90 13.41 2.34
C LYS A 15 -3.37 13.13 2.62
N LYS A 16 -4.27 13.48 1.69
CA LYS A 16 -5.71 13.23 1.85
C LYS A 16 -6.01 11.75 1.67
N LEU A 17 -5.34 11.08 0.72
CA LEU A 17 -5.41 9.63 0.55
C LEU A 17 -4.98 8.92 1.84
N GLN A 18 -3.81 9.25 2.39
CA GLN A 18 -3.32 8.68 3.65
C GLN A 18 -4.35 8.80 4.77
N LYS A 19 -4.81 10.03 5.05
CA LYS A 19 -5.72 10.32 6.16
C LYS A 19 -7.06 9.59 6.03
N ASN A 20 -7.57 9.43 4.82
CA ASN A 20 -8.82 8.71 4.59
C ASN A 20 -8.63 7.21 4.78
N THR A 21 -7.55 6.64 4.24
CA THR A 21 -7.23 5.22 4.40
C THR A 21 -7.00 4.85 5.86
N GLU A 22 -6.22 5.65 6.61
CA GLU A 22 -5.96 5.39 8.03
C GLU A 22 -7.23 5.34 8.88
N LYS A 23 -8.26 6.14 8.56
CA LYS A 23 -9.56 6.06 9.24
C LYS A 23 -10.26 4.73 8.97
N ILE A 24 -10.20 4.24 7.73
CA ILE A 24 -10.80 2.96 7.34
C ILE A 24 -10.07 1.81 8.03
N LEU A 25 -8.73 1.79 7.97
CA LEU A 25 -7.91 0.78 8.62
C LEU A 25 -8.14 0.74 10.13
N LYS A 26 -8.22 1.91 10.77
CA LYS A 26 -8.55 2.02 12.19
C LYS A 26 -9.91 1.42 12.53
N ASN A 27 -10.93 1.63 11.70
CA ASN A 27 -12.25 1.03 11.89
C ASN A 27 -12.22 -0.50 11.72
N LEU A 28 -11.31 -1.01 10.91
CA LEU A 28 -11.04 -2.45 10.75
C LEU A 28 -10.15 -3.04 11.87
N GLY A 29 -9.65 -2.19 12.79
CA GLY A 29 -8.78 -2.62 13.88
C GLY A 29 -7.35 -2.94 13.47
N ILE A 30 -6.91 -2.50 12.29
CA ILE A 30 -5.56 -2.75 11.77
C ILE A 30 -4.81 -1.45 11.54
N THR A 31 -3.47 -1.52 11.62
CA THR A 31 -2.59 -0.40 11.31
C THR A 31 -2.20 -0.37 9.84
N THR A 32 -1.61 0.74 9.39
CA THR A 32 -0.99 0.83 8.06
C THR A 32 0.10 -0.23 7.89
N THR A 33 0.89 -0.50 8.93
CA THR A 33 1.92 -1.55 8.91
C THR A 33 1.29 -2.92 8.69
N ASP A 34 0.23 -3.27 9.42
CA ASP A 34 -0.46 -4.55 9.25
C ASP A 34 -1.00 -4.71 7.84
N ALA A 35 -1.65 -3.67 7.31
CA ALA A 35 -2.18 -3.67 5.94
C ALA A 35 -1.08 -3.88 4.89
N ILE A 36 0.08 -3.22 5.05
CA ILE A 36 1.22 -3.39 4.15
C ILE A 36 1.81 -4.80 4.28
N THR A 37 2.00 -5.31 5.49
CA THR A 37 2.52 -6.67 5.73
C THR A 37 1.62 -7.73 5.08
N LEU A 38 0.31 -7.64 5.30
CA LEU A 38 -0.67 -8.55 4.70
C LEU A 38 -0.63 -8.49 3.17
N LEU A 39 -0.47 -7.29 2.59
CA LEU A 39 -0.33 -7.10 1.15
C LEU A 39 0.91 -7.83 0.61
N TYR A 40 2.06 -7.70 1.29
CA TYR A 40 3.30 -8.38 0.89
C TYR A 40 3.14 -9.90 0.96
N GLU A 41 2.62 -10.43 2.07
CA GLU A 41 2.38 -11.87 2.23
C GLU A 41 1.46 -12.41 1.15
N GLN A 42 0.40 -11.68 0.82
CA GLN A 42 -0.56 -12.10 -0.18
C GLN A 42 0.05 -12.11 -1.59
N ILE A 43 0.81 -11.07 -1.97
CA ILE A 43 1.53 -11.04 -3.25
C ILE A 43 2.49 -12.22 -3.37
N THR A 44 3.27 -12.49 -2.32
CA THR A 44 4.21 -13.62 -2.30
C THR A 44 3.50 -14.96 -2.41
N LYS A 45 2.33 -15.10 -1.75
CA LYS A 45 1.55 -16.34 -1.76
C LYS A 45 0.86 -16.61 -3.09
N THR A 46 0.35 -15.59 -3.77
CA THR A 46 -0.42 -15.75 -5.01
C THR A 46 0.41 -15.51 -6.28
N ASN A 47 1.63 -15.00 -6.13
CA ASN A 47 2.48 -14.53 -7.23
C ASN A 47 1.74 -13.53 -8.16
N SER A 48 0.83 -12.74 -7.58
CA SER A 48 -0.02 -11.78 -8.28
C SER A 48 -0.38 -10.62 -7.36
N TYR A 49 -0.74 -9.46 -7.91
CA TYR A 49 -1.17 -8.33 -7.10
C TYR A 49 -2.61 -8.56 -6.60
N PRO A 50 -2.86 -8.59 -5.28
CA PRO A 50 -4.07 -9.18 -4.69
C PRO A 50 -5.30 -8.28 -4.63
N VAL A 51 -5.31 -7.16 -5.34
CA VAL A 51 -6.45 -6.25 -5.32
C VAL A 51 -7.22 -6.51 -6.60
N ASP A 52 -8.45 -7.01 -6.49
CA ASP A 52 -9.47 -6.81 -7.54
C ASP A 52 -9.69 -5.31 -7.64
N SER A 53 -8.80 -4.67 -8.39
CA SER A 53 -8.68 -3.23 -8.43
C SER A 53 -9.94 -2.70 -9.09
N THR A 54 -10.76 -1.99 -8.33
CA THR A 54 -11.85 -1.19 -8.91
C THR A 54 -11.30 -0.06 -9.79
N LEU A 55 -9.99 0.20 -9.73
CA LEU A 55 -9.30 1.12 -10.63
C LEU A 55 -9.09 0.42 -11.97
N THR A 56 -9.50 1.09 -13.03
CA THR A 56 -9.23 0.70 -14.40
C THR A 56 -7.73 0.75 -14.70
N GLU A 57 -7.29 0.01 -15.72
CA GLU A 57 -5.90 0.06 -16.21
C GLU A 57 -5.43 1.50 -16.49
N ARG A 58 -6.35 2.34 -17.00
CA ARG A 58 -6.09 3.75 -17.26
C ARG A 58 -5.84 4.55 -15.98
N GLU A 59 -6.61 4.32 -14.92
CA GLU A 59 -6.41 4.99 -13.63
C GLU A 59 -5.09 4.57 -13.00
N ILE A 60 -4.74 3.28 -13.07
CA ILE A 60 -3.45 2.75 -12.62
C ILE A 60 -2.30 3.42 -13.38
N ALA A 61 -2.37 3.42 -14.72
CA ALA A 61 -1.36 4.06 -15.57
C ALA A 61 -1.21 5.55 -15.22
N ASN A 62 -2.32 6.28 -15.04
CA ASN A 62 -2.30 7.68 -14.64
C ASN A 62 -1.64 7.91 -13.28
N ILE A 63 -1.87 7.04 -12.30
CA ILE A 63 -1.23 7.14 -10.97
C ILE A 63 0.28 6.93 -11.11
N ILE A 64 0.70 5.91 -11.86
CA ILE A 64 2.12 5.59 -12.09
C ILE A 64 2.81 6.73 -12.86
N GLU A 65 2.20 7.23 -13.93
CA GLU A 65 2.74 8.34 -14.71
C GLU A 65 2.88 9.63 -13.88
N LYS A 66 1.87 9.97 -13.09
CA LYS A 66 1.93 11.16 -12.21
C LYS A 66 3.06 11.06 -11.19
N ARG A 67 3.39 9.86 -10.72
CA ARG A 67 4.52 9.62 -9.83
C ARG A 67 5.87 9.76 -10.54
N ASN A 68 5.98 9.24 -11.77
CA ASN A 68 7.24 9.25 -12.53
C ASN A 68 7.56 10.59 -13.22
N LYS A 69 6.59 11.51 -13.30
CA LYS A 69 6.77 12.87 -13.87
C LYS A 69 7.25 13.91 -12.84
N LYS A 70 7.47 13.53 -11.58
CA LYS A 70 8.18 14.33 -10.58
C LYS A 70 9.69 14.12 -10.70
#